data_AF-A0A8B6DV36-F1
#
_entry.id   AF-A0A8B6DV36-F1
#
_cell.length_a   1.000
_cell.length_b   1.000
_cell.length_c   1.000
_cell.angle_alpha   90.00
_cell.angle_beta   90.00
_cell.angle_gamma   90.00
#
_symmetry.space_group_name_H-M   'P 1'
#
loop_
_entity.id
_entity.type
_entity.pdbx_description
1 polymer ?
#
loop_
_entity_poly.entity_id
_entity_poly.type
_entity_poly.pdbx_seq_one_letter_code
_entity_poly.pdbx_strand_id
1 'polypeptide(L)'
;MGKKKTLVPYRDSVLTKLLQSALGGNSRTIMIAALSPADINYDETLSTLRYADRAKKIQNKAVINESPTDRMIRELKEENAKLMALIKKSGLGGGHGMSKEATEEQSRQGE
;
A
#
# COMPACT_ATOMS: atom_id res chain seq x y z
N MET A 1 -7.85 26.84 22.10
CA MET A 1 -7.16 27.28 20.87
C MET A 1 -7.18 26.14 19.85
N GLY A 2 -7.88 26.30 18.72
CA GLY A 2 -7.94 25.27 17.68
C GLY A 2 -6.62 25.18 16.92
N LYS A 3 -6.06 23.98 16.74
CA LYS A 3 -4.89 23.75 15.89
C LYS A 3 -5.25 24.17 14.46
N LYS A 4 -4.66 25.26 13.95
CA LYS A 4 -4.77 25.61 12.53
C LYS A 4 -4.25 24.44 11.72
N LYS A 5 -5.09 23.88 10.84
CA LYS A 5 -4.63 22.91 9.84
C LYS A 5 -3.66 23.64 8.92
N THR A 6 -2.38 23.30 9.00
CA THR A 6 -1.39 23.75 8.02
C THR A 6 -1.83 23.24 6.65
N LEU A 7 -2.14 24.17 5.73
CA LEU A 7 -2.58 23.83 4.39
C LEU A 7 -1.33 23.57 3.54
N VAL A 8 -1.13 22.32 3.13
CA VAL A 8 0.00 21.96 2.26
C VAL A 8 -0.39 22.21 0.80
N PRO A 9 0.40 22.96 0.02
CA PRO A 9 0.01 23.45 -1.30
C PRO A 9 0.19 22.40 -2.42
N TYR A 10 -0.48 21.24 -2.31
CA TYR A 10 -0.39 20.21 -3.34
C TYR A 10 -0.96 20.65 -4.71
N ARG A 11 -1.80 21.69 -4.74
CA ARG A 11 -2.49 22.16 -5.94
C ARG A 11 -1.72 23.19 -6.76
N ASP A 12 -0.59 23.67 -6.26
CA ASP A 12 0.20 24.70 -6.93
C ASP A 12 0.87 24.17 -8.22
N SER A 13 1.06 22.85 -8.32
CA SER A 13 1.53 22.20 -9.53
C SER A 13 0.81 20.88 -9.80
N VAL A 14 0.80 20.47 -11.07
CA VAL A 14 0.27 19.16 -11.49
C VAL A 14 1.09 18.03 -10.84
N LEU A 15 2.42 18.19 -10.75
CA LEU A 15 3.31 17.20 -10.15
C LEU A 15 2.97 16.94 -8.68
N THR A 16 2.86 17.99 -7.86
CA THR A 16 2.54 17.86 -6.43
C THR A 16 1.13 17.34 -6.19
N LYS A 17 0.21 17.58 -7.14
CA LYS A 17 -1.16 17.06 -7.08
C LYS A 17 -1.19 15.56 -7.33
N LEU A 18 -0.43 15.07 -8.32
CA LEU A 18 -0.30 13.65 -8.60
C LEU A 18 0.42 12.91 -7.47
N LEU A 19 1.43 13.53 -6.86
CA LEU A 19 2.23 12.95 -5.78
C LEU A 19 1.63 13.15 -4.38
N GLN A 20 0.42 13.70 -4.25
CA GLN A 20 -0.20 13.98 -2.96
C GLN A 20 -0.31 12.73 -2.07
N SER A 21 -0.58 11.56 -2.66
CA SER A 21 -0.64 10.29 -1.92
C SER A 21 0.73 9.84 -1.38
N ALA A 22 1.81 10.20 -2.08
CA ALA A 22 3.19 9.88 -1.73
C ALA A 22 3.80 10.83 -0.68
N LEU A 23 3.26 12.03 -0.53
CA LEU A 23 3.81 13.07 0.34
C LEU A 23 2.91 13.32 1.56
N GLY A 24 2.76 12.33 2.44
CA GLY A 24 1.94 12.39 3.66
C GLY A 24 0.60 11.65 3.58
N GLY A 25 0.41 10.81 2.56
CA GLY A 25 -0.81 10.04 2.32
C GLY A 25 -0.65 8.53 2.51
N ASN A 26 -1.47 7.77 1.77
CA ASN A 26 -1.40 6.31 1.72
C ASN A 26 -0.42 5.85 0.64
N SER A 27 0.87 5.80 0.97
CA SER A 27 1.91 5.26 0.10
C SER A 27 3.18 4.92 0.90
N ARG A 28 3.90 3.89 0.47
CA ARG A 28 5.28 3.65 0.91
C ARG A 28 6.21 4.36 -0.06
N THR A 29 6.81 5.45 0.37
CA THR A 29 7.55 6.35 -0.52
C THR A 29 9.04 6.34 -0.20
N ILE A 30 9.85 6.25 -1.26
CA ILE A 30 11.31 6.35 -1.20
C ILE A 30 11.72 7.52 -2.08
N MET A 31 12.62 8.36 -1.58
CA MET A 31 13.25 9.43 -2.35
C MET A 31 14.72 9.07 -2.56
N ILE A 32 15.18 9.16 -3.81
CA ILE A 32 16.59 8.99 -4.18
C ILE A 32 17.15 10.37 -4.53
N ALA A 33 18.18 10.80 -3.82
CA ALA A 33 18.92 12.01 -4.13
C ALA A 33 20.13 11.65 -5.01
N ALA A 34 20.11 12.05 -6.27
CA ALA A 34 21.24 11.90 -7.17
C ALA A 34 22.15 13.14 -7.06
N LEU A 35 23.43 12.93 -6.76
CA LEU A 35 24.38 14.00 -6.46
C LEU A 35 25.62 13.89 -7.34
N SER A 36 26.23 15.04 -7.63
CA SER A 36 27.53 15.10 -8.30
C SER A 36 28.64 15.35 -7.27
N PRO A 37 29.76 14.60 -7.31
CA PRO A 37 30.88 14.79 -6.40
C PRO A 37 31.79 15.97 -6.78
N ALA A 38 31.55 16.65 -7.92
CA ALA A 38 32.42 17.72 -8.38
C ALA A 38 32.25 19.01 -7.55
N ASP A 39 33.36 19.67 -7.22
CA ASP A 39 33.36 20.89 -6.40
C ASP A 39 32.52 22.03 -6.99
N ILE A 40 32.48 22.13 -8.32
CA ILE A 40 31.65 23.10 -9.04
C ILE A 40 30.15 22.97 -8.72
N ASN A 41 29.70 21.80 -8.25
CA ASN A 41 28.32 21.49 -7.94
C ASN A 41 28.04 21.50 -6.43
N TYR A 42 28.98 21.99 -5.61
CA TYR A 42 28.87 21.96 -4.15
C TYR A 42 27.54 22.56 -3.64
N ASP A 43 27.16 23.74 -4.14
CA ASP A 43 25.96 24.45 -3.69
C ASP A 43 24.65 23.70 -4.04
N GLU A 44 24.59 23.11 -5.23
CA GLU A 44 23.44 22.31 -5.68
C GLU A 44 23.35 20.97 -4.93
N THR A 45 24.49 20.32 -4.73
CA THR A 45 24.60 19.10 -3.93
C THR A 45 24.13 19.35 -2.49
N LEU A 46 24.55 20.46 -1.88
CA LEU A 46 24.13 20.85 -0.54
C LEU A 46 22.63 21.17 -0.49
N SER A 47 22.10 21.87 -1.49
CA SER A 47 20.67 22.19 -1.60
C SER A 47 19.82 20.92 -1.72
N THR A 48 20.26 19.96 -2.53
CA THR A 48 19.60 18.66 -2.71
C THR A 48 19.62 17.84 -1.42
N LEU A 49 20.76 17.77 -0.71
CA LEU A 49 20.87 17.08 0.57
C LEU A 49 19.96 17.69 1.64
N ARG A 50 19.90 19.03 1.72
CA ARG A 50 18.98 19.73 2.64
C ARG A 50 17.53 19.43 2.32
N TYR A 51 17.17 19.32 1.05
CA TYR A 51 15.83 18.91 0.65
C TYR A 51 15.54 17.47 1.06
N ALA A 52 16.47 16.55 0.82
CA ALA A 52 16.35 15.14 1.20
C ALA A 52 16.17 14.97 2.73
N ASP A 53 16.91 15.73 3.54
CA ASP A 53 16.75 15.71 5.01
C ASP A 53 15.34 16.14 5.45
N ARG A 54 14.76 17.16 4.79
CA ARG A 54 13.36 17.55 5.04
C ARG A 54 12.38 16.49 4.57
N ALA A 55 12.58 15.94 3.37
CA ALA A 55 11.71 14.91 2.81
C ALA A 55 11.67 13.64 3.67
N LYS A 56 12.81 13.25 4.25
CA LYS A 56 12.92 12.12 5.20
C LYS A 56 12.00 12.26 6.42
N LYS A 57 11.66 13.48 6.83
CA LYS A 57 10.80 13.76 8.00
C LYS A 57 9.31 13.59 7.71
N ILE A 58 8.93 13.43 6.44
CA ILE A 58 7.53 13.22 6.05
C ILE A 58 7.08 11.83 6.52
N GLN A 59 5.98 11.78 7.26
CA GLN A 59 5.39 10.53 7.75
C GLN A 59 4.17 10.17 6.92
N ASN A 60 4.24 9.04 6.22
CA ASN A 60 3.12 8.47 5.49
C ASN A 60 2.38 7.43 6.34
N LYS A 61 1.08 7.29 6.11
CA LYS A 61 0.24 6.26 6.74
C LYS A 61 -0.23 5.29 5.66
N ALA A 62 0.66 4.37 5.32
CA ALA A 62 0.38 3.36 4.31
C ALA A 62 -0.56 2.28 4.87
N VAL A 63 -1.68 2.04 4.19
CA VAL A 63 -2.71 1.04 4.50
C VAL A 63 -2.95 0.20 3.24
N ILE A 64 -3.21 -1.09 3.42
CA ILE A 64 -3.52 -2.00 2.30
C ILE A 64 -4.85 -1.57 1.68
N ASN A 65 -4.84 -1.34 0.37
CA ASN A 65 -6.04 -0.97 -0.38
C ASN A 65 -6.81 -2.24 -0.75
N GLU A 66 -7.65 -2.73 0.16
CA GLU A 66 -8.59 -3.82 -0.10
C GLU A 66 -9.97 -3.27 -0.43
N SER A 67 -10.63 -3.85 -1.45
CA SER A 67 -12.03 -3.56 -1.68
C SER A 67 -12.89 -4.16 -0.55
N PRO A 68 -14.09 -3.62 -0.28
CA PRO A 68 -15.01 -4.19 0.71
C PRO A 68 -15.30 -5.68 0.42
N THR A 69 -15.41 -6.03 -0.86
CA THR A 69 -15.63 -7.40 -1.32
C THR A 69 -14.41 -8.29 -1.04
N ASP A 70 -13.20 -7.85 -1.38
CA ASP A 70 -11.97 -8.62 -1.12
C ASP A 70 -11.75 -8.85 0.37
N ARG A 71 -12.03 -7.81 1.17
CA ARG A 71 -11.99 -7.91 2.62
C ARG A 71 -12.98 -8.94 3.14
N MET A 72 -14.23 -8.89 2.67
CA MET A 72 -15.28 -9.86 3.05
C MET A 72 -14.88 -11.29 2.65
N ILE A 73 -14.34 -11.49 1.44
CA ILE A 73 -13.88 -12.79 0.95
C ILE A 73 -12.74 -13.33 1.84
N ARG A 74 -11.78 -12.48 2.23
CA ARG A 74 -10.70 -12.89 3.15
C ARG A 74 -11.25 -13.31 4.50
N GLU A 75 -12.10 -12.49 5.11
CA GLU A 75 -12.70 -12.76 6.42
C GLU A 75 -13.47 -14.09 6.40
N LEU A 76 -14.30 -14.32 5.38
CA LEU A 76 -15.05 -15.57 5.20
C LEU A 76 -14.14 -16.78 4.99
N LYS A 77 -13.07 -16.64 4.18
CA LYS A 77 -12.10 -17.74 3.96
C LYS A 77 -11.34 -18.09 5.24
N GLU A 78 -10.93 -17.09 6.03
CA GLU A 78 -10.29 -17.30 7.32
C GLU A 78 -11.22 -17.98 8.32
N GLU A 79 -12.49 -17.59 8.37
CA GLU A 79 -13.49 -18.19 9.25
C GLU A 79 -13.78 -19.64 8.85
N ASN A 80 -13.97 -19.91 7.55
CA ASN A 80 -14.10 -21.28 7.04
C ASN A 80 -12.88 -22.15 7.39
N ALA A 81 -11.67 -21.62 7.28
CA ALA A 81 -10.46 -22.37 7.64
C ALA A 81 -10.41 -22.70 9.14
N LYS A 82 -10.77 -21.74 10.01
CA LYS A 82 -10.85 -21.95 11.47
C LYS A 82 -11.88 -23.01 11.84
N LEU A 83 -13.07 -22.93 11.25
CA LEU A 83 -14.16 -23.88 11.50
C LEU A 83 -13.79 -25.29 11.01
N MET A 84 -13.22 -25.42 9.82
CA MET A 84 -12.74 -26.70 9.30
C MET A 84 -11.64 -27.31 10.18
N ALA A 85 -10.74 -26.49 10.72
CA ALA A 85 -9.70 -26.95 11.64
C ALA A 85 -10.30 -27.46 12.97
N LEU A 86 -11.33 -26.79 13.49
CA LEU A 86 -12.05 -27.22 14.69
C LEU A 86 -12.78 -28.55 14.47
N ILE A 87 -13.49 -28.71 13.34
CA ILE A 87 -14.19 -29.95 12.98
C ILE A 87 -13.20 -31.11 12.83
N LYS A 88 -12.05 -30.86 12.20
CA LYS A 88 -10.99 -31.86 12.07
C LYS A 88 -10.43 -32.28 13.43
N LYS A 89 -10.33 -31.35 14.38
CA LYS A 89 -9.83 -31.60 15.74
C LYS A 89 -10.84 -32.32 16.63
N SER A 90 -12.14 -32.12 16.42
CA SER A 90 -13.21 -32.76 17.18
C SER A 90 -13.62 -34.16 16.66
N GLY A 91 -12.96 -34.69 15.62
CA GLY A 91 -13.18 -36.05 15.13
C GLY A 91 -14.55 -36.30 14.47
N LEU A 92 -15.35 -35.26 14.26
CA LEU A 92 -16.70 -35.32 13.66
C LEU A 92 -16.67 -35.32 12.12
N GLY A 93 -15.62 -35.86 11.52
CA GLY A 93 -15.39 -35.86 10.07
C GLY A 93 -16.23 -36.89 9.30
N GLY A 94 -17.56 -36.73 9.30
CA GLY A 94 -18.48 -37.49 8.46
C GLY A 94 -18.98 -36.68 7.26
N GLY A 95 -18.29 -36.82 6.12
CA GLY A 95 -18.80 -36.68 4.74
C GLY A 95 -19.58 -35.43 4.30
N HIS A 96 -18.91 -34.52 3.58
CA HIS A 96 -19.42 -34.01 2.29
C HIS A 96 -18.28 -33.35 1.49
N GLY A 97 -17.98 -33.93 0.32
CA GLY A 97 -17.09 -33.32 -0.65
C GLY A 97 -17.79 -32.20 -1.40
N MET A 98 -17.07 -31.13 -1.72
CA MET A 98 -17.50 -30.14 -2.70
C MET A 98 -16.34 -29.78 -3.64
N SER A 99 -16.45 -30.34 -4.85
CA SER A 99 -16.10 -29.79 -6.16
C SER A 99 -14.82 -28.94 -6.31
N LYS A 100 -13.80 -29.56 -6.91
CA LYS A 100 -12.62 -28.90 -7.50
C LYS A 100 -12.88 -28.29 -8.89
N GLU A 101 -14.09 -27.81 -9.19
CA GLU A 101 -14.53 -27.66 -10.59
C GLU A 101 -14.67 -26.21 -11.10
N ALA A 102 -14.03 -25.20 -10.50
CA ALA A 102 -14.21 -23.81 -10.94
C ALA A 102 -12.95 -22.94 -10.91
N THR A 103 -11.80 -23.44 -11.38
CA THR A 103 -10.60 -22.59 -11.49
C THR A 103 -9.88 -22.68 -12.84
N GLU A 104 -10.23 -23.59 -13.75
CA GLU A 104 -9.50 -23.76 -15.02
C GLU A 104 -10.16 -23.11 -16.26
N GLU A 105 -11.37 -22.53 -16.17
CA GLU A 105 -12.05 -21.99 -17.37
C GLU A 105 -11.80 -20.50 -17.68
N GLN A 106 -11.15 -19.72 -16.81
CA GLN A 106 -10.93 -18.28 -17.05
C GLN A 106 -9.62 -17.93 -17.78
N SER A 107 -8.76 -18.91 -18.11
CA SER A 107 -7.51 -18.68 -18.85
C SER A 107 -7.60 -18.97 -20.36
N ARG A 108 -8.78 -19.31 -20.89
CA ARG A 108 -9.00 -19.63 -22.31
C ARG A 108 -9.88 -18.67 -23.12
N GLN A 109 -10.46 -17.65 -22.50
CA GLN A 109 -11.21 -16.60 -23.23
C GLN A 109 -10.61 -15.23 -22.91
N GLY A 110 -9.68 -14.81 -23.77
CA GLY A 110 -9.02 -13.51 -23.69
C GLY A 110 -7.81 -13.44 -24.60
N GLU A 111 -7.99 -13.80 -25.88
CA GLU A 111 -7.27 -13.12 -26.96
C GLU A 111 -7.90 -11.73 -27.16
#